data_AF-A0A535DN76-F1
#
_entry.id   AF-A0A535DN76-F1
#
_cell.length_a   1.000
_cell.length_b   1.000
_cell.length_c   1.000
_cell.angle_alpha   90.00
_cell.angle_beta   90.00
_cell.angle_gamma   90.00
#
_symmetry.space_group_name_H-M   'P 1'
#
loop_
_entity.id
_entity.type
_entity.pdbx_description
1 polymer ?
#
loop_
_entity_poly.entity_id
_entity_poly.type
_entity_poly.pdbx_seq_one_letter_code
_entity_poly.pdbx_strand_id
1 'polypeptide(L)' 'MQDVKQEYSEAYEAWQEQLRGMHRVLLEGERLPPPKVKGLLNREARAKERYDRARRRLLGLSD' A
#
# COMPACT_ATOMS: atom_id res chain seq x y z
N MET A 1 9.35 4.91 -20.06
CA MET A 1 9.65 5.90 -18.98
C MET A 1 8.38 6.55 -18.41
N GLN A 2 7.41 6.96 -19.24
CA GLN A 2 6.09 7.42 -18.76
C GLN A 2 5.33 6.32 -17.99
N ASP A 3 5.39 5.10 -18.51
CA ASP A 3 4.74 3.91 -17.92
C ASP A 3 5.23 3.59 -16.49
N VAL A 4 6.55 3.60 -16.26
CA VAL A 4 7.12 3.31 -14.93
C VAL A 4 6.77 4.39 -13.89
N LYS A 5 6.65 5.66 -14.32
CA LYS A 5 6.18 6.75 -13.44
C LYS A 5 4.71 6.58 -13.10
N GLN A 6 3.89 6.15 -14.06
CA GLN A 6 2.47 5.87 -13.83
C GLN A 6 2.29 4.67 -12.89
N GLU A 7 2.99 3.56 -13.14
CA GLU A 7 2.97 2.37 -12.27
C GLU A 7 3.36 2.72 -10.82
N TYR A 8 4.40 3.56 -10.65
CA TYR A 8 4.79 4.07 -9.34
C TYR A 8 3.68 4.86 -8.67
N SER A 9 3.09 5.83 -9.36
CA SER A 9 2.05 6.69 -8.80
C SER A 9 0.81 5.90 -8.40
N GLU A 10 0.35 4.99 -9.25
CA GLU A 10 -0.81 4.12 -8.96
C GLU A 10 -0.54 3.20 -7.77
N ALA A 11 0.64 2.57 -7.72
CA ALA A 11 1.00 1.70 -6.61
C ALA A 11 1.15 2.49 -5.29
N TYR A 12 1.67 3.71 -5.35
CA TYR A 12 1.76 4.61 -4.21
C TYR A 12 0.38 4.99 -3.68
N GLU A 13 -0.54 5.45 -4.56
CA GLU A 13 -1.88 5.85 -4.15
C GLU A 13 -2.66 4.69 -3.53
N ALA A 14 -2.60 3.50 -4.15
CA ALA A 14 -3.23 2.30 -3.63
C ALA A 14 -2.71 1.91 -2.23
N TRP A 15 -1.39 2.00 -2.02
CA TRP A 15 -0.82 1.75 -0.69
C TRP A 15 -1.26 2.80 0.32
N GLN A 16 -1.25 4.09 -0.03
CA GLN A 16 -1.71 5.16 0.86
C GLN A 16 -3.17 4.99 1.27
N GLU A 17 -4.04 4.50 0.38
CA GLU A 17 -5.43 4.20 0.72
C GLU A 17 -5.54 3.10 1.78
N GLN A 18 -4.82 1.99 1.61
CA GLN A 18 -4.83 0.91 2.60
C GLN A 18 -4.22 1.37 3.94
N LEU A 19 -3.15 2.15 3.89
CA LEU A 19 -2.47 2.68 5.08
C LEU A 19 -3.38 3.64 5.85
N ARG A 20 -4.12 4.52 5.16
CA ARG A 20 -5.16 5.36 5.80
C ARG A 20 -6.21 4.51 6.51
N GLY A 21 -6.69 3.44 5.87
CA GLY A 21 -7.59 2.50 6.52
C GLY A 21 -7.01 1.93 7.81
N MET A 22 -5.72 1.55 7.81
CA MET A 22 -5.02 1.07 9.01
C MET A 22 -4.93 2.14 10.09
N HIS A 23 -4.61 3.38 9.73
CA HIS A 23 -4.51 4.51 10.66
C HIS A 23 -5.83 4.77 11.38
N ARG A 24 -6.98 4.66 10.70
CA ARG A 24 -8.27 4.82 11.37
C ARG A 24 -8.47 3.83 12.51
N VAL A 25 -8.06 2.57 12.30
CA VAL A 25 -8.14 1.52 13.33
C VAL A 25 -7.11 1.73 14.45
N LEU A 26 -5.86 2.05 14.09
CA LEU A 26 -4.76 2.13 15.06
C LEU A 26 -4.73 3.44 15.85
N LEU A 27 -5.06 4.55 15.23
CA LEU A 27 -4.84 5.91 15.75
C LEU A 27 -6.15 6.66 16.03
N GLU A 28 -7.19 6.41 15.24
CA GLU A 28 -8.47 7.14 15.34
C GLU A 28 -9.55 6.36 16.10
N GLY A 29 -9.25 5.12 16.52
CA GLY A 29 -10.14 4.32 17.35
C GLY A 29 -11.28 3.60 16.61
N GLU A 30 -11.22 3.51 15.27
CA GLU A 30 -12.19 2.73 14.47
C GLU A 30 -12.20 1.26 14.94
N ARG A 31 -13.38 0.77 15.38
CA ARG A 31 -13.54 -0.61 15.84
C ARG A 31 -13.98 -1.51 14.70
N LEU A 32 -13.11 -2.44 14.31
CA LEU A 32 -13.42 -3.52 13.39
C LEU A 32 -13.31 -4.87 14.09
N PRO A 33 -14.15 -5.87 13.73
CA PRO A 33 -14.00 -7.22 14.24
C PRO A 33 -12.64 -7.81 13.80
N PRO A 34 -12.02 -8.70 14.60
CA PRO A 34 -10.66 -9.19 14.36
C PRO A 34 -10.40 -9.74 12.93
N PRO A 35 -11.32 -10.48 12.29
CA PRO A 35 -11.11 -10.92 10.91
C PRO A 35 -10.98 -9.77 9.90
N LYS A 36 -11.70 -8.65 10.11
CA LYS A 36 -11.60 -7.46 9.26
C LYS A 36 -10.28 -6.73 9.46
N VAL A 37 -9.80 -6.65 10.71
CA VAL A 37 -8.46 -6.07 11.02
C VAL A 37 -7.37 -6.88 10.33
N LYS A 38 -7.41 -8.22 10.44
CA LYS A 38 -6.48 -9.11 9.73
C LYS A 38 -6.54 -8.91 8.21
N GLY A 39 -7.74 -8.79 7.66
CA GLY A 39 -7.94 -8.50 6.23
C GLY A 39 -7.32 -7.17 5.80
N LEU A 40 -7.46 -6.14 6.61
CA LEU A 40 -6.88 -4.82 6.38
C LEU A 40 -5.35 -4.86 6.40
N LEU A 41 -4.75 -5.55 7.39
CA LEU A 41 -3.29 -5.75 7.48
C LEU A 41 -2.75 -6.44 6.23
N ASN A 42 -3.42 -7.51 5.80
CA ASN A 42 -3.01 -8.25 4.61
C ASN A 42 -3.13 -7.44 3.31
N ARG A 43 -4.11 -6.53 3.21
CA ARG A 43 -4.25 -5.66 2.03
C ARG A 43 -3.19 -4.55 2.02
N GLU A 44 -2.94 -3.93 3.17
CA GLU A 44 -1.90 -2.92 3.32
C GLU A 44 -0.52 -3.50 2.97
N ALA A 45 -0.17 -4.66 3.53
CA ALA A 45 1.12 -5.32 3.26
C ALA A 45 1.30 -5.62 1.77
N ARG A 46 0.28 -6.19 1.10
CA ARG A 46 0.34 -6.50 -0.34
C ARG A 46 0.43 -5.23 -1.19
N ALA A 47 -0.28 -4.16 -0.82
CA ALA A 47 -0.19 -2.89 -1.53
C ALA A 47 1.21 -2.29 -1.37
N LYS A 48 1.78 -2.34 -0.16
CA LYS A 48 3.15 -1.91 0.12
C LYS A 48 4.18 -2.67 -0.71
N GLU A 49 4.05 -4.00 -0.82
CA GLU A 49 4.93 -4.81 -1.65
C GLU A 49 4.88 -4.41 -3.13
N ARG A 50 3.69 -4.10 -3.67
CA ARG A 50 3.53 -3.61 -5.04
C ARG A 50 4.21 -2.25 -5.22
N TYR A 51 3.98 -1.32 -4.28
CA TYR A 51 4.65 -0.03 -4.26
C TYR A 51 6.18 -0.17 -4.20
N ASP A 52 6.71 -1.03 -3.33
CA ASP A 52 8.14 -1.25 -3.19
C ASP A 52 8.76 -1.79 -4.49
N ARG A 53 8.07 -2.69 -5.20
CA ARG A 53 8.50 -3.15 -6.53
C ARG A 53 8.49 -2.02 -7.56
N ALA A 54 7.39 -1.27 -7.66
CA ALA A 54 7.29 -0.14 -8.59
C ALA A 54 8.36 0.92 -8.31
N ARG A 55 8.64 1.21 -7.03
CA ARG A 55 9.69 2.14 -6.60
C ARG A 55 11.07 1.65 -6.99
N ARG A 56 11.39 0.37 -6.80
CA ARG A 56 12.68 -0.19 -7.26
C ARG A 56 12.83 -0.08 -8.77
N ARG A 57 11.77 -0.40 -9.54
CA ARG A 57 11.77 -0.25 -11.00
C ARG A 57 11.99 1.21 -11.43
N LEU A 58 11.30 2.15 -10.79
CA LEU A 58 11.46 3.58 -11.06
C LEU A 58 12.89 4.07 -10.83
N LEU A 59 13.56 3.52 -9.81
CA LEU A 59 14.95 3.84 -9.48
C LEU A 59 15.98 3.05 -10.31
N GLY A 60 15.54 2.15 -11.20
CA GLY A 60 16.45 1.29 -11.96
C GLY A 60 17.15 0.22 -11.12
N LEU A 61 16.56 -0.18 -9.98
CA LEU A 61 17.10 -1.16 -9.02
C LEU A 61 16.47 -2.55 -9.15
N SER A 62 15.78 -2.82 -10.25
CA SER A 62 15.13 -4.11 -10.51
C SER A 62 16.00 -4.95 -11.44
N ASP A 63 16.73 -5.91 -10.86
CA ASP A 63 17.27 -7.10 -11.54
C ASP A 63 16.19 -8.20 -11.61
#